data_AF-A0A7S2KBD5-F1
#
_entry.id   AF-A0A7S2KBD5-F1
#
_cell.length_a   1.000
_cell.length_b   1.000
_cell.length_c   1.000
_cell.angle_alpha   90.00
_cell.angle_beta   90.00
_cell.angle_gamma   90.00
#
_symmetry.space_group_name_H-M   'P 1'
#
loop_
_entity.id
_entity.type
_entity.pdbx_description
1 polymer ?
#
loop_
_entity_poly.entity_id
_entity_poly.type
_entity_poly.pdbx_seq_one_letter_code
_entity_poly.pdbx_strand_id
1 'polypeptide(L)'
;AALCAAPAPASGAAAVCDDTAGFEACAAGGAGGISLLQQTAKRDGDAAKRDHAVAGDAVAAGGGAANPVAQRMCSKNFPECHSNGWCYHGLAWDYFRWPGSCNADYEDPETAPCTFHQWPAKDAGKEMILGTSMNMDPKLKQLGIDLTGLWWMRGNPVPEVLASFARAEVNSSTFPVMLSVPNNLANHWSWQANTAGELLMTFYSTGSPQDVMQIIMLNATNGGIHTSLRDFPGIYVDEWGFHQINNDEWDRPTTFQNGSIIGTIFGDSNYTLTRVLHEDGSPTKFWNTFLDSNDAIGQMSFGNNIECMRQCQILSTCWLCQRKCR
;
A
#
# COMPACT_ATOMS: atom_id res chain seq x y z
N ALA A 1 45.04 44.12 -17.71
CA ALA A 1 44.37 44.59 -16.48
C ALA A 1 43.12 43.73 -16.29
N ALA A 2 42.92 42.94 -15.23
CA ALA A 2 43.77 42.47 -14.14
C ALA A 2 43.14 41.15 -13.68
N LEU A 3 43.95 40.11 -13.50
CA LEU A 3 43.68 38.95 -12.66
C LEU A 3 43.83 39.37 -11.17
N CYS A 4 43.09 38.70 -10.27
CA CYS A 4 43.51 38.28 -8.91
C CYS A 4 42.25 37.78 -8.15
N ALA A 5 42.16 36.51 -7.77
CA ALA A 5 42.82 35.82 -6.65
C ALA A 5 42.08 36.01 -5.31
N ALA A 6 41.72 34.87 -4.71
CA ALA A 6 41.10 34.73 -3.40
C ALA A 6 42.07 35.04 -2.25
N PRO A 7 41.58 35.36 -1.04
CA PRO A 7 42.38 35.31 0.17
C PRO A 7 42.16 34.00 0.93
N ALA A 8 43.27 33.41 1.37
CA ALA A 8 43.32 32.51 2.52
C ALA A 8 43.11 33.29 3.83
N PRO A 9 42.81 32.60 4.93
CA PRO A 9 43.48 32.95 6.17
C PRO A 9 44.20 31.76 6.81
N ALA A 10 45.20 32.14 7.59
CA ALA A 10 46.27 31.34 8.11
C ALA A 10 45.93 30.60 9.42
N SER A 11 46.80 29.63 9.66
CA SER A 11 47.10 28.78 10.81
C SER A 11 47.22 29.43 12.19
N GLY A 12 46.91 28.61 13.21
CA GLY A 12 47.62 28.51 14.50
C GLY A 12 46.77 28.85 15.73
N ALA A 13 46.75 28.13 16.85
CA ALA A 13 47.33 26.84 17.26
C ALA A 13 46.69 26.48 18.61
N ALA A 14 46.53 25.18 18.92
CA ALA A 14 46.87 24.54 20.21
C ALA A 14 46.26 23.14 20.27
N ALA A 15 47.16 22.16 20.28
CA ALA A 15 46.90 20.76 20.52
C ALA A 15 46.59 20.50 22.00
N VAL A 16 45.67 19.58 22.26
CA VAL A 16 45.73 18.70 23.43
C VAL A 16 45.69 17.29 22.88
N CYS A 17 46.79 16.57 23.05
CA CYS A 17 46.90 15.14 22.79
C CYS A 17 46.17 14.39 23.92
N ASP A 18 45.41 13.37 23.57
CA ASP A 18 45.42 12.15 24.36
C ASP A 18 45.54 10.96 23.42
N ASP A 19 46.63 10.24 23.64
CA ASP A 19 47.08 9.06 22.91
C ASP A 19 46.46 7.84 23.59
N THR A 20 45.59 7.11 22.89
CA THR A 20 45.60 5.65 23.00
C THR A 20 45.50 5.04 21.62
N ALA A 21 46.68 4.63 21.13
CA ALA A 21 46.90 3.65 20.08
C ALA A 21 46.00 2.41 20.27
N GLY A 22 45.60 1.67 19.23
CA GLY A 22 45.96 1.71 17.83
C GLY A 22 45.48 0.40 17.19
N PHE A 23 45.20 0.42 15.88
CA PHE A 23 45.83 -0.44 14.88
C PHE A 23 45.22 -0.13 13.51
N GLU A 24 46.10 0.10 12.56
CA GLU A 24 45.85 0.32 11.14
C GLU A 24 45.27 -0.93 10.46
N ALA A 25 44.42 -0.74 9.45
CA ALA A 25 44.77 -0.96 8.04
C ALA A 25 43.55 -1.37 7.18
N CYS A 26 43.20 -0.46 6.27
CA CYS A 26 42.93 -0.63 4.84
C CYS A 26 42.27 -1.92 4.28
N ALA A 27 41.16 -1.64 3.59
CA ALA A 27 40.89 -1.96 2.18
C ALA A 27 40.11 -3.24 1.80
N ALA A 28 39.01 -2.94 1.09
CA ALA A 28 38.49 -3.59 -0.12
C ALA A 28 37.72 -4.92 -0.01
N GLY A 29 36.44 -4.82 -0.38
CA GLY A 29 35.86 -5.70 -1.40
C GLY A 29 34.89 -6.77 -0.91
N GLY A 30 33.70 -6.78 -1.52
CA GLY A 30 33.02 -8.04 -1.84
C GLY A 30 31.70 -8.29 -1.12
N ALA A 31 30.63 -8.14 -1.89
CA ALA A 31 29.34 -8.80 -1.79
C ALA A 31 29.30 -10.13 -1.01
N GLY A 32 28.23 -10.34 -0.23
CA GLY A 32 27.85 -11.68 0.19
C GLY A 32 26.90 -11.76 1.37
N GLY A 33 25.61 -11.99 1.08
CA GLY A 33 24.73 -12.92 1.78
C GLY A 33 24.61 -12.84 3.30
N ILE A 34 23.51 -12.27 3.76
CA ILE A 34 22.99 -12.50 5.12
C ILE A 34 22.50 -13.96 5.19
N SER A 35 23.31 -14.82 5.81
CA SER A 35 22.93 -16.17 6.20
C SER A 35 22.26 -16.12 7.57
N LEU A 36 20.94 -16.33 7.57
CA LEU A 36 20.11 -16.56 8.73
C LEU A 36 20.21 -18.04 9.10
N LEU A 37 20.75 -18.40 10.27
CA LEU A 37 20.45 -19.68 10.91
C LEU A 37 20.93 -19.72 12.37
N GLN A 38 20.14 -20.44 13.17
CA GLN A 38 20.37 -20.93 14.53
C GLN A 38 19.95 -20.00 15.68
N GLN A 39 18.74 -20.24 16.19
CA GLN A 39 18.58 -20.82 17.53
C GLN A 39 17.17 -21.40 17.74
N THR A 40 17.07 -22.73 17.70
CA THR A 40 15.98 -23.52 18.27
C THR A 40 16.55 -24.50 19.29
N ALA A 41 16.10 -24.38 20.54
CA ALA A 41 16.06 -25.35 21.63
C ALA A 41 15.55 -24.55 22.85
N LYS A 42 14.65 -24.96 23.73
CA LYS A 42 14.31 -26.29 24.23
C LYS A 42 13.13 -26.08 25.19
N ARG A 43 12.07 -26.90 25.13
CA ARG A 43 11.42 -27.42 26.34
C ARG A 43 10.54 -28.61 26.01
N ASP A 44 10.98 -29.73 26.56
CA ASP A 44 10.40 -31.06 26.51
C ASP A 44 9.16 -31.21 27.40
N GLY A 45 8.35 -32.21 27.04
CA GLY A 45 7.68 -33.13 27.97
C GLY A 45 6.27 -32.73 28.41
N ASP A 46 5.30 -33.63 28.54
CA ASP A 46 5.16 -35.04 28.19
C ASP A 46 3.71 -35.39 28.56
N ALA A 47 3.04 -36.23 27.76
CA ALA A 47 2.10 -37.28 28.22
C ALA A 47 1.20 -37.75 27.07
N ALA A 48 1.70 -38.76 26.34
CA ALA A 48 0.86 -39.71 25.64
C ALA A 48 0.26 -40.72 26.63
N LYS A 49 -1.01 -41.11 26.42
CA LYS A 49 -1.48 -42.51 26.47
C LYS A 49 -2.97 -42.64 26.09
N ARG A 50 -3.22 -43.48 25.06
CA ARG A 50 -4.24 -44.55 24.96
C ARG A 50 -5.73 -44.11 24.91
N ASP A 51 -6.66 -44.74 24.18
CA ASP A 51 -6.72 -45.97 23.39
C ASP A 51 -7.91 -45.87 22.39
N HIS A 52 -7.99 -46.86 21.52
CA HIS A 52 -8.92 -47.10 20.42
C HIS A 52 -10.43 -46.87 20.63
N ALA A 53 -11.03 -46.30 19.58
CA ALA A 53 -12.25 -46.67 18.85
C ALA A 53 -13.42 -47.36 19.57
N VAL A 54 -14.63 -46.77 19.46
CA VAL A 54 -15.89 -47.48 19.08
C VAL A 54 -16.80 -46.51 18.31
N ALA A 55 -17.23 -46.93 17.13
CA ALA A 55 -18.36 -46.35 16.39
C ALA A 55 -19.69 -46.92 16.93
N GLY A 56 -20.75 -46.10 16.99
CA GLY A 56 -22.08 -46.57 17.39
C GLY A 56 -23.13 -45.47 17.42
N ASP A 57 -23.71 -45.21 16.25
CA ASP A 57 -25.10 -44.88 15.93
C ASP A 57 -26.04 -44.11 16.91
N ALA A 58 -26.69 -43.13 16.26
CA ALA A 58 -28.12 -42.84 16.25
C ALA A 58 -28.76 -41.92 17.32
N VAL A 59 -29.16 -40.75 16.81
CA VAL A 59 -30.48 -40.10 16.92
C VAL A 59 -30.98 -39.71 18.33
N ALA A 60 -31.02 -38.40 18.59
CA ALA A 60 -32.26 -37.70 18.98
C ALA A 60 -32.09 -36.18 18.91
N ALA A 61 -33.13 -35.53 18.38
CA ALA A 61 -33.24 -34.11 18.13
C ALA A 61 -33.45 -33.26 19.40
N GLY A 62 -32.98 -32.02 19.34
CA GLY A 62 -33.32 -30.89 20.21
C GLY A 62 -32.35 -29.76 19.85
N GLY A 63 -32.71 -28.76 19.06
CA GLY A 63 -33.82 -27.85 19.29
C GLY A 63 -33.26 -26.56 19.92
N GLY A 64 -32.53 -25.76 19.13
CA GLY A 64 -32.01 -24.45 19.53
C GLY A 64 -31.87 -23.56 18.29
N ALA A 65 -32.64 -22.47 18.26
CA ALA A 65 -32.95 -21.68 17.08
C ALA A 65 -31.71 -21.06 16.39
N ALA A 66 -31.44 -21.52 15.15
CA ALA A 66 -30.60 -20.81 14.19
C ALA A 66 -31.49 -20.12 13.16
N ASN A 67 -31.13 -18.88 12.85
CA ASN A 67 -31.87 -17.91 12.05
C ASN A 67 -32.23 -18.44 10.62
N PRO A 68 -33.51 -18.42 10.18
CA PRO A 68 -33.94 -19.08 8.92
C PRO A 68 -33.47 -18.45 7.61
N VAL A 69 -32.70 -17.35 7.64
CA VAL A 69 -32.35 -16.59 6.44
C VAL A 69 -31.09 -17.13 5.74
N ALA A 70 -30.21 -17.85 6.45
CA ALA A 70 -28.94 -18.34 5.89
C ALA A 70 -29.04 -19.67 5.11
N GLN A 71 -30.17 -20.39 5.19
CA GLN A 71 -30.34 -21.71 4.55
C GLN A 71 -31.08 -21.70 3.20
N ARG A 72 -31.30 -20.53 2.58
CA ARG A 72 -32.08 -20.41 1.33
C ARG A 72 -31.31 -19.97 0.07
N MET A 73 -29.98 -20.09 0.03
CA MET A 73 -29.21 -19.75 -1.20
C MET A 73 -28.60 -20.93 -1.95
N CYS A 74 -28.96 -22.17 -1.64
CA CYS A 74 -28.66 -23.32 -2.49
C CYS A 74 -29.98 -23.92 -3.00
N SER A 75 -30.49 -23.40 -4.11
CA SER A 75 -31.66 -23.99 -4.76
C SER A 75 -31.31 -25.36 -5.33
N LYS A 76 -32.22 -26.31 -5.14
CA LYS A 76 -32.09 -27.77 -5.34
C LYS A 76 -31.80 -28.26 -6.78
N ASN A 77 -31.45 -27.40 -7.73
CA ASN A 77 -31.33 -27.77 -9.15
C ASN A 77 -30.02 -27.35 -9.84
N PHE A 78 -28.98 -26.96 -9.09
CA PHE A 78 -27.64 -26.80 -9.67
C PHE A 78 -26.75 -27.97 -9.20
N PRO A 79 -26.26 -28.83 -10.11
CA PRO A 79 -25.21 -29.77 -9.77
C PRO A 79 -23.93 -28.96 -9.56
N GLU A 80 -23.15 -29.30 -8.54
CA GLU A 80 -21.83 -28.72 -8.21
C GLU A 80 -21.81 -27.49 -7.28
N CYS A 81 -22.39 -27.62 -6.08
CA CYS A 81 -21.84 -26.97 -4.90
C CYS A 81 -21.00 -27.98 -4.12
N HIS A 82 -19.68 -27.81 -4.08
CA HIS A 82 -18.81 -28.60 -3.21
C HIS A 82 -18.90 -28.09 -1.75
N SER A 83 -18.73 -29.00 -0.79
CA SER A 83 -18.91 -28.78 0.66
C SER A 83 -17.93 -27.78 1.30
N ASN A 84 -17.05 -27.18 0.51
CA ASN A 84 -16.05 -26.19 0.88
C ASN A 84 -16.40 -24.76 0.43
N GLY A 85 -17.63 -24.50 -0.04
CA GLY A 85 -18.17 -23.15 -0.19
C GLY A 85 -17.80 -22.41 -1.47
N TRP A 86 -17.40 -23.13 -2.53
CA TRP A 86 -17.03 -22.55 -3.82
C TRP A 86 -18.23 -22.47 -4.78
N CYS A 87 -18.35 -21.35 -5.49
CA CYS A 87 -19.24 -21.18 -6.64
C CYS A 87 -18.40 -20.90 -7.88
N TYR A 88 -18.59 -21.64 -8.97
CA TYR A 88 -18.03 -21.30 -10.28
C TYR A 88 -18.82 -20.13 -10.90
N HIS A 89 -18.10 -19.09 -11.36
CA HIS A 89 -18.70 -17.98 -12.10
C HIS A 89 -18.84 -18.36 -13.59
N GLY A 90 -20.04 -18.79 -13.98
CA GLY A 90 -20.46 -18.85 -15.39
C GLY A 90 -21.01 -17.48 -15.88
N LEU A 91 -20.78 -17.20 -17.16
CA LEU A 91 -20.98 -15.96 -17.94
C LEU A 91 -22.38 -15.27 -17.95
N ALA A 92 -23.22 -15.40 -16.91
CA ALA A 92 -24.64 -15.00 -17.00
C ALA A 92 -25.17 -14.09 -15.87
N TRP A 93 -24.36 -13.22 -15.26
CA TRP A 93 -24.81 -12.43 -14.09
C TRP A 93 -24.59 -10.90 -14.12
N ASP A 94 -24.51 -10.28 -15.30
CA ASP A 94 -24.39 -8.80 -15.41
C ASP A 94 -25.65 -8.00 -14.98
N TYR A 95 -26.74 -8.63 -14.55
CA TYR A 95 -28.02 -7.92 -14.35
C TYR A 95 -28.55 -7.77 -12.91
N PHE A 96 -27.90 -8.34 -11.90
CA PHE A 96 -28.36 -8.20 -10.50
C PHE A 96 -27.21 -8.00 -9.51
N ARG A 97 -26.78 -6.75 -9.33
CA ARG A 97 -25.96 -6.35 -8.17
C ARG A 97 -26.85 -6.29 -6.92
N TRP A 98 -26.82 -7.35 -6.12
CA TRP A 98 -27.29 -7.31 -4.72
C TRP A 98 -26.13 -6.94 -3.78
N PRO A 99 -26.37 -6.14 -2.73
CA PRO A 99 -25.34 -5.77 -1.77
C PRO A 99 -25.10 -6.93 -0.80
N GLY A 100 -24.06 -7.73 -1.08
CA GLY A 100 -23.66 -8.85 -0.22
C GLY A 100 -22.91 -9.99 -0.90
N SER A 101 -22.43 -9.83 -2.14
CA SER A 101 -21.68 -10.88 -2.84
C SER A 101 -20.22 -10.91 -2.40
N CYS A 102 -19.70 -12.12 -2.18
CA CYS A 102 -18.28 -12.43 -2.03
C CYS A 102 -17.53 -11.99 -3.29
N ASN A 103 -17.11 -10.72 -3.35
CA ASN A 103 -16.19 -10.21 -4.36
C ASN A 103 -14.75 -10.52 -3.93
N ALA A 104 -14.43 -11.81 -3.81
CA ALA A 104 -13.06 -12.17 -4.10
C ALA A 104 -12.95 -12.05 -5.61
N ASP A 105 -12.52 -10.88 -6.10
CA ASP A 105 -12.12 -10.67 -7.48
C ASP A 105 -10.98 -11.69 -7.75
N TYR A 106 -11.34 -12.93 -8.10
CA TYR A 106 -10.37 -13.99 -8.36
C TYR A 106 -9.74 -13.69 -9.71
N GLU A 107 -8.60 -13.02 -9.66
CA GLU A 107 -7.75 -12.82 -10.83
C GLU A 107 -7.01 -14.14 -11.09
N ASP A 108 -7.25 -14.75 -12.25
CA ASP A 108 -6.51 -15.93 -12.68
C ASP A 108 -5.05 -15.55 -12.97
N PRO A 109 -4.06 -16.08 -12.23
CA PRO A 109 -2.65 -15.79 -12.44
C PRO A 109 -2.16 -16.09 -13.86
N GLU A 110 -2.80 -16.99 -14.62
CA GLU A 110 -2.40 -17.29 -16.00
C GLU A 110 -2.67 -16.15 -16.98
N THR A 111 -3.70 -15.35 -16.71
CA THR A 111 -4.18 -14.28 -17.60
C THR A 111 -4.02 -12.89 -16.99
N ALA A 112 -3.69 -12.82 -15.70
CA ALA A 112 -3.45 -11.57 -15.01
C ALA A 112 -2.27 -10.81 -15.63
N PRO A 113 -2.38 -9.49 -15.77
CA PRO A 113 -1.27 -8.65 -16.20
C PRO A 113 -0.11 -8.75 -15.20
N CYS A 114 1.09 -8.39 -15.63
CA CYS A 114 2.25 -8.39 -14.75
C CYS A 114 2.07 -7.43 -13.57
N THR A 115 2.72 -7.74 -12.44
CA THR A 115 2.61 -6.92 -11.23
C THR A 115 3.15 -5.53 -11.48
N PHE A 116 4.30 -5.41 -12.16
CA PHE A 116 4.87 -4.13 -12.53
C PHE A 116 4.34 -3.72 -13.90
N HIS A 117 3.45 -2.73 -13.93
CA HIS A 117 2.88 -2.19 -15.16
C HIS A 117 3.37 -0.76 -15.36
N GLN A 118 4.12 -0.51 -16.44
CA GLN A 118 4.66 0.82 -16.76
C GLN A 118 3.84 1.50 -17.85
N TRP A 119 3.67 2.82 -17.75
CA TRP A 119 2.85 3.60 -18.66
C TRP A 119 3.25 5.08 -18.70
N PRO A 120 2.96 5.83 -19.79
CA PRO A 120 3.28 7.27 -19.87
C PRO A 120 2.35 8.12 -18.98
N ALA A 121 2.87 9.09 -18.23
CA ALA A 121 2.08 9.92 -17.31
C ALA A 121 0.82 10.58 -17.93
N LYS A 122 0.87 10.95 -19.22
CA LYS A 122 -0.28 11.50 -19.95
C LYS A 122 -1.48 10.55 -20.06
N ASP A 123 -1.26 9.25 -19.87
CA ASP A 123 -2.29 8.22 -19.93
C ASP A 123 -2.86 7.89 -18.53
N ALA A 124 -2.50 8.64 -17.48
CA ALA A 124 -2.94 8.37 -16.10
C ALA A 124 -4.45 8.16 -15.95
N GLY A 125 -5.28 8.93 -16.64
CA GLY A 125 -6.74 8.78 -16.58
C GLY A 125 -7.29 7.47 -17.19
N LYS A 126 -6.48 6.75 -17.97
CA LYS A 126 -6.81 5.42 -18.52
C LYS A 126 -6.22 4.29 -17.68
N GLU A 127 -5.04 4.52 -17.12
CA GLU A 127 -4.25 3.50 -16.43
C GLU A 127 -4.61 3.39 -14.95
N MET A 128 -4.94 4.51 -14.30
CA MET A 128 -5.30 4.56 -12.88
C MET A 128 -6.82 4.44 -12.71
N ILE A 129 -7.25 3.74 -11.65
CA ILE A 129 -8.65 3.73 -11.26
C ILE A 129 -8.97 5.08 -10.62
N LEU A 130 -9.90 5.85 -11.17
CA LEU A 130 -10.32 7.12 -10.58
C LEU A 130 -11.23 6.89 -9.37
N GLY A 131 -11.06 7.69 -8.32
CA GLY A 131 -12.04 7.78 -7.25
C GLY A 131 -13.31 8.44 -7.79
N THR A 132 -14.47 7.85 -7.58
CA THR A 132 -15.75 8.39 -8.02
C THR A 132 -16.78 8.26 -6.92
N SER A 133 -17.82 9.09 -6.98
CA SER A 133 -18.96 8.98 -6.09
C SER A 133 -19.65 7.60 -6.14
N MET A 134 -19.39 6.80 -7.19
CA MET A 134 -19.97 5.46 -7.37
C MET A 134 -19.11 4.32 -6.82
N ASN A 135 -17.80 4.53 -6.68
CA ASN A 135 -16.86 3.49 -6.21
C ASN A 135 -16.21 3.82 -4.86
N MET A 136 -16.68 4.86 -4.17
CA MET A 136 -16.27 5.26 -2.82
C MET A 136 -17.47 5.21 -1.87
N ASP A 137 -17.23 5.14 -0.56
CA ASP A 137 -18.31 5.16 0.42
C ASP A 137 -19.09 6.49 0.33
N PRO A 138 -20.42 6.47 0.08
CA PRO A 138 -21.24 7.68 -0.02
C PRO A 138 -21.26 8.52 1.26
N LYS A 139 -20.90 7.95 2.43
CA LYS A 139 -20.76 8.70 3.68
C LYS A 139 -19.65 9.75 3.62
N LEU A 140 -18.62 9.59 2.79
CA LEU A 140 -17.57 10.61 2.63
C LEU A 140 -18.17 11.95 2.22
N LYS A 141 -19.05 11.94 1.21
CA LYS A 141 -19.76 13.14 0.75
C LYS A 141 -20.69 13.71 1.82
N GLN A 142 -21.36 12.85 2.60
CA GLN A 142 -22.22 13.28 3.72
C GLN A 142 -21.42 13.98 4.82
N LEU A 143 -20.18 13.53 5.05
CA LEU A 143 -19.23 14.12 5.99
C LEU A 143 -18.57 15.40 5.46
N GLY A 144 -18.83 15.79 4.21
CA GLY A 144 -18.19 16.93 3.56
C GLY A 144 -16.75 16.65 3.10
N ILE A 145 -16.36 15.38 2.99
CA ILE A 145 -15.06 14.95 2.48
C ILE A 145 -15.20 14.59 1.00
N ASP A 146 -14.52 15.32 0.13
CA ASP A 146 -14.40 15.00 -1.29
C ASP A 146 -12.96 14.63 -1.65
N LEU A 147 -12.76 13.35 -1.96
CA LEU A 147 -11.49 12.76 -2.38
C LEU A 147 -11.61 12.08 -3.76
N THR A 148 -12.64 12.43 -4.53
CA THR A 148 -12.85 11.86 -5.86
C THR A 148 -11.73 12.27 -6.85
N GLY A 149 -11.68 11.68 -8.04
CA GLY A 149 -10.67 11.96 -9.06
C GLY A 149 -9.34 11.24 -8.83
N LEU A 150 -8.28 11.85 -9.36
CA LEU A 150 -6.88 11.39 -9.24
C LEU A 150 -6.03 12.48 -8.62
N TRP A 151 -5.16 12.10 -7.69
CA TRP A 151 -4.39 13.03 -6.87
C TRP A 151 -2.89 12.84 -7.08
N TRP A 152 -2.18 13.92 -7.36
CA TRP A 152 -0.73 14.00 -7.46
C TRP A 152 -0.12 14.40 -6.11
N MET A 153 0.88 13.66 -5.66
CA MET A 153 1.68 13.99 -4.49
C MET A 153 2.78 15.01 -4.82
N ARG A 154 2.36 16.25 -5.10
CA ARG A 154 3.27 17.31 -5.53
C ARG A 154 4.30 17.63 -4.46
N GLY A 155 5.58 17.45 -4.80
CA GLY A 155 6.71 17.72 -3.90
C GLY A 155 7.02 16.58 -2.93
N ASN A 156 6.50 15.38 -3.17
CA ASN A 156 6.82 14.20 -2.38
C ASN A 156 8.31 13.82 -2.51
N PRO A 157 9.06 13.64 -1.40
CA PRO A 157 10.48 13.28 -1.48
C PRO A 157 10.72 11.82 -1.92
N VAL A 158 9.70 10.97 -1.83
CA VAL A 158 9.75 9.58 -2.29
C VAL A 158 9.10 9.46 -3.67
N PRO A 159 9.48 8.46 -4.49
CA PRO A 159 9.01 8.32 -5.87
C PRO A 159 7.55 7.86 -6.00
N GLU A 160 6.69 8.09 -5.00
CA GLU A 160 5.23 7.94 -5.08
C GLU A 160 4.62 9.20 -5.70
N VAL A 161 3.83 9.03 -6.76
CA VAL A 161 3.42 10.15 -7.61
C VAL A 161 1.91 10.35 -7.61
N LEU A 162 1.13 9.34 -7.99
CA LEU A 162 -0.32 9.44 -8.08
C LEU A 162 -1.00 8.52 -7.08
N ALA A 163 -2.14 8.98 -6.59
CA ALA A 163 -2.98 8.34 -5.62
C ALA A 163 -4.45 8.43 -6.04
N SER A 164 -5.16 7.32 -5.85
CA SER A 164 -6.60 7.25 -5.98
C SER A 164 -7.23 6.80 -4.66
N PHE A 165 -8.33 7.44 -4.30
CA PHE A 165 -9.16 7.06 -3.16
C PHE A 165 -10.34 6.18 -3.59
N ALA A 166 -10.30 5.59 -4.79
CA ALA A 166 -11.25 4.58 -5.19
C ALA A 166 -11.34 3.47 -4.12
N ARG A 167 -12.56 2.99 -3.86
CA ARG A 167 -12.86 2.00 -2.81
C ARG A 167 -12.53 2.45 -1.38
N ALA A 168 -12.30 3.74 -1.14
CA ALA A 168 -12.13 4.24 0.22
C ALA A 168 -13.44 4.17 1.02
N GLU A 169 -13.33 3.76 2.29
CA GLU A 169 -14.46 3.53 3.19
C GLU A 169 -14.31 4.28 4.51
N VAL A 170 -15.44 4.63 5.15
CA VAL A 170 -15.45 5.21 6.49
C VAL A 170 -16.27 4.38 7.47
N ASN A 171 -15.74 4.21 8.68
CA ASN A 171 -16.37 3.39 9.71
C ASN A 171 -17.56 4.06 10.43
N SER A 172 -17.81 5.35 10.19
CA SER A 172 -18.81 6.16 10.90
C SER A 172 -19.36 7.28 10.01
N SER A 173 -20.53 7.80 10.36
CA SER A 173 -21.17 8.97 9.72
C SER A 173 -21.01 10.27 10.54
N THR A 174 -20.27 10.23 11.65
CA THR A 174 -19.96 11.39 12.49
C THR A 174 -18.51 11.33 12.95
N PHE A 175 -17.83 12.48 12.94
CA PHE A 175 -16.44 12.60 13.38
C PHE A 175 -16.25 12.27 14.88
N PRO A 176 -15.07 11.75 15.28
CA PRO A 176 -13.97 11.33 14.41
C PRO A 176 -14.33 10.06 13.61
N VAL A 177 -13.83 9.95 12.38
CA VAL A 177 -14.02 8.77 11.53
C VAL A 177 -12.68 8.17 11.14
N MET A 178 -12.64 6.85 10.98
CA MET A 178 -11.51 6.17 10.36
C MET A 178 -11.79 6.01 8.87
N LEU A 179 -11.01 6.68 8.05
CA LEU A 179 -10.97 6.54 6.59
C LEU A 179 -9.96 5.45 6.23
N SER A 180 -10.44 4.37 5.62
CA SER A 180 -9.60 3.28 5.11
C SER A 180 -9.41 3.46 3.60
N VAL A 181 -8.17 3.61 3.15
CA VAL A 181 -7.80 3.86 1.76
C VAL A 181 -7.01 2.67 1.22
N PRO A 182 -7.52 1.96 0.20
CA PRO A 182 -6.78 0.89 -0.46
C PRO A 182 -5.62 1.48 -1.27
N ASN A 183 -4.42 1.49 -0.70
CA ASN A 183 -3.22 2.01 -1.36
C ASN A 183 -2.44 0.92 -2.10
N ASN A 184 -2.62 -0.35 -1.73
CA ASN A 184 -1.94 -1.47 -2.35
C ASN A 184 -2.73 -2.12 -3.49
N LEU A 185 -3.99 -1.75 -3.77
CA LEU A 185 -4.71 -2.36 -4.88
C LEU A 185 -4.12 -1.97 -6.24
N ALA A 186 -4.35 -2.83 -7.24
CA ALA A 186 -3.95 -2.59 -8.62
C ALA A 186 -4.46 -1.22 -9.10
N ASN A 187 -3.58 -0.45 -9.72
CA ASN A 187 -3.88 0.87 -10.29
C ASN A 187 -4.49 1.91 -9.32
N HIS A 188 -4.28 1.77 -8.00
CA HIS A 188 -4.67 2.79 -7.01
C HIS A 188 -3.54 3.76 -6.68
N TRP A 189 -2.28 3.29 -6.71
CA TRP A 189 -1.08 4.10 -6.51
C TRP A 189 -0.14 4.00 -7.72
N SER A 190 0.59 5.08 -8.00
CA SER A 190 1.68 5.07 -8.98
C SER A 190 3.00 5.54 -8.38
N TRP A 191 4.08 5.05 -8.99
CA TRP A 191 5.45 5.43 -8.72
C TRP A 191 6.15 5.89 -10.00
N GLN A 192 7.20 6.71 -9.86
CA GLN A 192 8.06 7.07 -11.00
C GLN A 192 8.79 5.82 -11.53
N ALA A 193 8.68 5.51 -12.83
CA ALA A 193 9.35 4.41 -13.54
C ALA A 193 10.86 4.65 -13.67
N ASN A 194 11.54 4.58 -12.54
CA ASN A 194 12.98 4.64 -12.39
C ASN A 194 13.41 3.68 -11.27
N THR A 195 14.73 3.54 -11.06
CA THR A 195 15.27 2.60 -10.07
C THR A 195 14.78 2.85 -8.64
N ALA A 196 14.56 4.12 -8.25
CA ALA A 196 14.06 4.43 -6.92
C ALA A 196 12.60 4.00 -6.75
N GLY A 197 11.75 4.27 -7.75
CA GLY A 197 10.37 3.82 -7.75
C GLY A 197 10.25 2.30 -7.79
N GLU A 198 11.08 1.62 -8.58
CA GLU A 198 11.09 0.14 -8.66
C GLU A 198 11.45 -0.49 -7.32
N LEU A 199 12.45 0.07 -6.62
CA LEU A 199 12.84 -0.37 -5.29
C LEU A 199 11.71 -0.17 -4.27
N LEU A 200 11.04 0.99 -4.31
CA LEU A 200 9.94 1.27 -3.41
C LEU A 200 8.73 0.37 -3.69
N MET A 201 8.35 0.20 -4.95
CA MET A 201 7.26 -0.69 -5.34
C MET A 201 7.56 -2.16 -5.01
N THR A 202 8.83 -2.57 -5.08
CA THR A 202 9.30 -3.88 -4.59
C THR A 202 9.06 -4.06 -3.09
N PHE A 203 9.36 -3.02 -2.29
CA PHE A 203 9.05 -3.04 -0.85
C PHE A 203 7.54 -3.20 -0.61
N TYR A 204 6.69 -2.41 -1.30
CA TYR A 204 5.23 -2.54 -1.21
C TYR A 204 4.71 -3.89 -1.70
N SER A 205 5.40 -4.56 -2.63
CA SER A 205 5.03 -5.89 -3.15
C SER A 205 5.10 -7.00 -2.10
N THR A 206 5.76 -6.74 -0.95
CA THR A 206 5.82 -7.68 0.17
C THR A 206 4.58 -7.64 1.07
N GLY A 207 3.81 -6.55 1.03
CA GLY A 207 2.55 -6.40 1.76
C GLY A 207 1.37 -7.08 1.07
N SER A 208 0.26 -7.22 1.80
CA SER A 208 -0.96 -7.76 1.20
C SER A 208 -1.56 -6.74 0.24
N PRO A 209 -2.07 -7.16 -0.93
CA PRO A 209 -2.90 -6.30 -1.79
C PRO A 209 -4.12 -5.72 -1.07
N GLN A 210 -4.59 -6.39 -0.01
CA GLN A 210 -5.76 -5.99 0.79
C GLN A 210 -5.41 -5.03 1.94
N ASP A 211 -4.12 -4.75 2.17
CA ASP A 211 -3.73 -3.79 3.19
C ASP A 211 -4.26 -2.40 2.83
N VAL A 212 -4.76 -1.70 3.85
CA VAL A 212 -5.32 -0.35 3.72
C VAL A 212 -4.51 0.63 4.55
N MET A 213 -4.36 1.83 4.00
CA MET A 213 -3.88 2.98 4.76
C MET A 213 -5.04 3.55 5.57
N GLN A 214 -4.83 3.74 6.87
CA GLN A 214 -5.83 4.29 7.79
C GLN A 214 -5.53 5.76 8.10
N ILE A 215 -6.49 6.63 7.79
CA ILE A 215 -6.47 8.06 8.10
C ILE A 215 -7.57 8.34 9.13
N ILE A 216 -7.20 8.87 10.30
CA ILE A 216 -8.17 9.33 11.29
C ILE A 216 -8.56 10.76 10.91
N MET A 217 -9.80 10.94 10.48
CA MET A 217 -10.37 12.26 10.20
C MET A 217 -11.04 12.80 11.46
N LEU A 218 -10.58 13.95 11.96
CA LEU A 218 -11.14 14.63 13.13
C LEU A 218 -12.30 15.54 12.75
N ASN A 219 -12.30 16.05 11.53
CA ASN A 219 -13.38 16.80 10.90
C ASN A 219 -13.24 16.71 9.36
N ALA A 220 -14.09 17.42 8.63
CA ALA A 220 -14.12 17.37 7.17
C ALA A 220 -12.84 17.88 6.50
N THR A 221 -12.03 18.66 7.22
CA THR A 221 -10.86 19.35 6.67
C THR A 221 -9.56 19.00 7.39
N ASN A 222 -9.60 18.14 8.41
CA ASN A 222 -8.43 17.77 9.21
C ASN A 222 -8.47 16.31 9.62
N GLY A 223 -7.35 15.63 9.40
CA GLY A 223 -7.08 14.29 9.88
C GLY A 223 -5.58 14.02 9.94
N GLY A 224 -5.23 12.76 10.15
CA GLY A 224 -3.85 12.30 10.12
C GLY A 224 -3.75 10.78 10.15
N ILE A 225 -2.61 10.25 9.74
CA ILE A 225 -2.34 8.81 9.80
C ILE A 225 -1.73 8.50 11.14
N HIS A 226 -2.42 7.69 11.93
CA HIS A 226 -1.84 7.13 13.13
C HIS A 226 -1.00 5.93 12.73
N THR A 227 0.31 6.11 12.67
CA THR A 227 1.22 5.07 12.18
C THR A 227 1.88 4.31 13.34
N SER A 228 2.02 2.99 13.18
CA SER A 228 2.91 2.16 14.02
C SER A 228 4.39 2.41 13.70
N LEU A 229 4.69 3.16 12.62
CA LEU A 229 6.05 3.59 12.27
C LEU A 229 6.64 4.57 13.29
N ARG A 230 5.85 5.07 14.26
CA ARG A 230 6.37 5.74 15.46
C ARG A 230 7.43 4.92 16.18
N ASP A 231 7.29 3.60 16.15
CA ASP A 231 8.13 2.66 16.90
C ASP A 231 8.94 1.72 15.97
N PHE A 232 8.87 1.91 14.65
CA PHE A 232 9.57 1.05 13.70
C PHE A 232 11.04 1.47 13.56
N PRO A 233 12.01 0.56 13.81
CA PRO A 233 13.42 0.91 13.80
C PRO A 233 13.88 1.54 12.48
N GLY A 234 14.34 2.79 12.54
CA GLY A 234 14.94 3.51 11.41
C GLY A 234 14.00 4.42 10.61
N ILE A 235 12.68 4.41 10.87
CA ILE A 235 11.71 5.26 10.16
C ILE A 235 11.08 6.32 11.08
N TYR A 236 10.75 5.99 12.33
CA TYR A 236 10.27 6.88 13.40
C TYR A 236 9.55 8.17 12.95
N VAL A 237 8.22 8.15 12.85
CA VAL A 237 7.40 9.27 12.37
C VAL A 237 6.60 9.88 13.53
N ASP A 238 6.60 11.20 13.70
CA ASP A 238 5.81 11.90 14.73
C ASP A 238 4.38 12.19 14.28
N GLU A 239 4.21 12.74 13.08
CA GLU A 239 2.91 13.14 12.55
C GLU A 239 2.86 13.00 11.03
N TRP A 240 1.78 12.40 10.52
CA TRP A 240 1.42 12.35 9.10
C TRP A 240 0.08 13.07 8.90
N GLY A 241 0.11 14.40 8.83
CA GLY A 241 -1.07 15.25 8.79
C GLY A 241 -1.85 15.16 7.47
N PHE A 242 -3.15 15.42 7.51
CA PHE A 242 -4.05 15.41 6.35
C PHE A 242 -4.99 16.63 6.46
N HIS A 243 -4.55 17.78 5.96
CA HIS A 243 -5.24 19.06 6.17
C HIS A 243 -5.72 19.65 4.84
N GLN A 244 -6.99 20.02 4.72
CA GLN A 244 -7.52 20.59 3.48
C GLN A 244 -7.01 22.02 3.31
N ILE A 245 -6.43 22.30 2.14
CA ILE A 245 -6.08 23.67 1.71
C ILE A 245 -7.26 24.25 0.93
N ASN A 246 -7.78 23.48 -0.04
CA ASN A 246 -8.97 23.79 -0.83
C ASN A 246 -9.56 22.50 -1.43
N ASN A 247 -10.55 22.61 -2.32
CA ASN A 247 -11.24 21.46 -2.91
C ASN A 247 -10.34 20.51 -3.72
N ASP A 248 -9.20 21.01 -4.20
CA ASP A 248 -8.27 20.28 -5.06
C ASP A 248 -6.88 20.13 -4.43
N GLU A 249 -6.69 20.53 -3.18
CA GLU A 249 -5.37 20.48 -2.53
C GLU A 249 -5.50 20.15 -1.04
N TRP A 250 -4.70 19.18 -0.59
CA TRP A 250 -4.51 18.84 0.82
C TRP A 250 -3.03 18.92 1.18
N ASP A 251 -2.73 19.51 2.33
CA ASP A 251 -1.41 19.50 2.92
C ASP A 251 -1.13 18.17 3.62
N ARG A 252 0.07 17.64 3.40
CA ARG A 252 0.53 16.35 3.92
C ARG A 252 1.87 16.52 4.63
N PRO A 253 1.88 17.16 5.81
CA PRO A 253 3.10 17.28 6.58
C PRO A 253 3.50 15.91 7.13
N THR A 254 4.77 15.58 6.94
CA THR A 254 5.42 14.42 7.54
C THR A 254 6.55 14.92 8.42
N THR A 255 6.36 14.79 9.73
CA THR A 255 7.42 15.07 10.70
C THR A 255 8.04 13.74 11.14
N PHE A 256 9.35 13.62 10.97
CA PHE A 256 10.10 12.46 11.46
C PHE A 256 10.68 12.76 12.85
N GLN A 257 10.77 11.73 13.69
CA GLN A 257 11.44 11.82 14.98
C GLN A 257 12.96 11.98 14.78
N ASN A 258 13.59 12.66 15.74
CA ASN A 258 15.05 12.71 15.84
C ASN A 258 15.66 11.30 15.91
N GLY A 259 16.47 10.94 14.92
CA GLY A 259 17.11 9.62 14.80
C GLY A 259 16.50 8.69 13.75
N SER A 260 15.45 9.11 13.05
CA SER A 260 14.99 8.43 11.83
C SER A 260 16.09 8.44 10.76
N ILE A 261 16.45 7.28 10.22
CA ILE A 261 17.40 7.16 9.11
C ILE A 261 16.77 7.77 7.85
N ILE A 262 15.48 7.49 7.64
CA ILE A 262 14.70 8.09 6.56
C ILE A 262 14.58 9.60 6.76
N GLY A 263 14.24 10.07 7.97
CA GLY A 263 14.20 11.50 8.28
C GLY A 263 15.57 12.19 8.16
N THR A 264 16.68 11.49 8.39
CA THR A 264 18.03 12.03 8.20
C THR A 264 18.40 12.13 6.72
N ILE A 265 17.94 11.20 5.88
CA ILE A 265 18.23 11.18 4.44
C ILE A 265 17.32 12.13 3.66
N PHE A 266 16.04 12.19 4.02
CA PHE A 266 15.01 12.89 3.25
C PHE A 266 14.51 14.17 3.92
N GLY A 267 14.82 14.39 5.21
CA GLY A 267 14.30 15.51 6.01
C GLY A 267 12.84 15.34 6.39
N ASP A 268 12.34 16.23 7.25
CA ASP A 268 10.90 16.47 7.34
C ASP A 268 10.39 16.84 5.95
N SER A 269 9.29 16.21 5.54
CA SER A 269 8.78 16.40 4.19
C SER A 269 7.33 16.80 4.23
N ASN A 270 7.04 17.92 3.58
CA ASN A 270 5.68 18.35 3.35
C ASN A 270 5.43 18.26 1.85
N TYR A 271 4.44 17.46 1.46
CA TYR A 271 3.96 17.46 0.09
C TYR A 271 2.52 17.95 0.05
N THR A 272 2.11 18.44 -1.11
CA THR A 272 0.70 18.77 -1.35
C THR A 272 0.08 17.65 -2.17
N LEU A 273 -0.99 17.06 -1.66
CA LEU A 273 -1.82 16.17 -2.43
C LEU A 273 -2.77 17.01 -3.28
N THR A 274 -2.51 17.09 -4.59
CA THR A 274 -3.17 17.99 -5.54
C THR A 274 -4.01 17.19 -6.54
N ARG A 275 -5.30 17.49 -6.68
CA ARG A 275 -6.18 16.83 -7.66
C ARG A 275 -5.78 17.24 -9.08
N VAL A 276 -5.47 16.26 -9.92
CA VAL A 276 -5.05 16.48 -11.32
C VAL A 276 -6.10 16.06 -12.33
N LEU A 277 -6.98 15.11 -11.97
CA LEU A 277 -8.18 14.75 -12.74
C LEU A 277 -9.40 14.74 -11.82
N HIS A 278 -10.55 15.16 -12.33
CA HIS A 278 -11.85 15.02 -11.68
C HIS A 278 -12.39 13.59 -11.79
N GLU A 279 -13.51 13.29 -11.12
CA GLU A 279 -14.11 11.94 -11.10
C GLU A 279 -14.56 11.45 -12.48
N ASP A 280 -14.88 12.36 -13.39
CA ASP A 280 -15.24 12.08 -14.79
C ASP A 280 -14.01 11.93 -15.71
N GLY A 281 -12.79 12.04 -15.16
CA GLY A 281 -11.53 12.01 -15.89
C GLY A 281 -11.17 13.32 -16.58
N SER A 282 -11.97 14.38 -16.44
CA SER A 282 -11.62 15.70 -16.97
C SER A 282 -10.45 16.32 -16.21
N PRO A 283 -9.54 17.05 -16.89
CA PRO A 283 -8.37 17.62 -16.25
C PRO A 283 -8.72 18.81 -15.37
N THR A 284 -8.05 18.93 -14.22
CA THR A 284 -8.10 20.15 -13.39
C THR A 284 -7.13 21.21 -13.93
N LYS A 285 -7.12 22.40 -13.31
CA LYS A 285 -6.12 23.44 -13.60
C LYS A 285 -4.66 23.00 -13.36
N PHE A 286 -4.45 21.92 -12.61
CA PHE A 286 -3.12 21.41 -12.25
C PHE A 286 -2.61 20.33 -13.19
N TRP A 287 -3.43 19.82 -14.12
CA TRP A 287 -3.05 18.72 -15.01
C TRP A 287 -1.81 19.03 -15.85
N ASN A 288 -1.76 20.18 -16.52
CA ASN A 288 -0.59 20.55 -17.32
C ASN A 288 0.65 20.78 -16.45
N THR A 289 0.49 21.37 -15.27
CA THR A 289 1.59 21.53 -14.31
C THR A 289 2.16 20.18 -13.86
N PHE A 290 1.30 19.18 -13.66
CA PHE A 290 1.74 17.82 -13.40
C PHE A 290 2.52 17.26 -14.59
N LEU A 291 1.99 17.34 -15.81
CA LEU A 291 2.65 16.83 -17.01
C LEU A 291 4.00 17.49 -17.32
N ASP A 292 4.17 18.76 -16.97
CA ASP A 292 5.41 19.51 -17.14
C ASP A 292 6.41 19.30 -15.98
N SER A 293 6.00 18.60 -14.92
CA SER A 293 6.85 18.33 -13.76
C SER A 293 7.80 17.16 -13.98
N ASN A 294 8.86 17.08 -13.16
CA ASN A 294 9.74 15.92 -13.12
C ASN A 294 9.03 14.65 -12.61
N ASP A 295 7.86 14.78 -12.00
CA ASP A 295 7.08 13.64 -11.52
C ASP A 295 6.35 12.91 -12.65
N ALA A 296 6.09 13.58 -13.78
CA ALA A 296 5.43 13.02 -14.95
C ALA A 296 6.38 12.30 -15.92
N ILE A 297 7.56 11.89 -15.45
CA ILE A 297 8.36 10.85 -16.10
C ILE A 297 7.51 9.56 -16.19
N GLY A 298 7.89 8.58 -17.02
CA GLY A 298 7.17 7.29 -17.09
C GLY A 298 6.72 6.82 -15.71
N GLN A 299 5.51 6.29 -15.62
CA GLN A 299 4.86 5.89 -14.37
C GLN A 299 4.82 4.36 -14.31
N MET A 300 4.67 3.83 -13.11
CA MET A 300 4.32 2.44 -12.91
C MET A 300 3.31 2.27 -11.79
N SER A 301 2.50 1.22 -11.88
CA SER A 301 1.49 0.85 -10.89
C SER A 301 1.42 -0.66 -10.76
N PHE A 302 0.78 -1.14 -9.69
CA PHE A 302 0.44 -2.55 -9.59
C PHE A 302 -0.57 -2.92 -10.68
N GLY A 303 -0.23 -3.89 -11.54
CA GLY A 303 -1.13 -4.37 -12.59
C GLY A 303 -2.16 -5.39 -12.10
N ASN A 304 -1.89 -6.12 -11.00
CA ASN A 304 -2.76 -7.16 -10.45
C ASN A 304 -2.81 -7.14 -8.92
N ASN A 305 -3.78 -7.84 -8.34
CA ASN A 305 -3.99 -8.00 -6.91
C ASN A 305 -3.58 -9.38 -6.38
N ILE A 306 -2.80 -10.15 -7.15
CA ILE A 306 -2.42 -11.52 -6.80
C ILE A 306 -1.15 -11.50 -5.94
N GLU A 307 -1.31 -11.72 -4.63
CA GLU A 307 -0.21 -11.68 -3.65
C GLU A 307 0.99 -12.55 -4.05
N CYS A 308 0.74 -13.79 -4.50
CA CYS A 308 1.81 -14.67 -4.98
C CYS A 308 2.58 -14.07 -6.15
N MET A 309 1.90 -13.45 -7.12
CA MET A 309 2.57 -12.84 -8.25
C MET A 309 3.40 -11.63 -7.82
N ARG A 310 2.90 -10.82 -6.89
CA ARG A 310 3.64 -9.66 -6.38
C ARG A 310 4.96 -10.06 -5.74
N GLN A 311 4.91 -11.01 -4.81
CA GLN A 311 6.09 -11.49 -4.11
C GLN A 311 7.04 -12.24 -5.06
N CYS A 312 6.51 -13.01 -6.02
CA CYS A 312 7.32 -13.72 -6.98
C CYS A 312 8.06 -12.80 -7.96
N GLN A 313 7.40 -11.75 -8.46
CA GLN A 313 7.99 -10.84 -9.45
C GLN A 313 9.09 -9.95 -8.88
N ILE A 314 9.27 -9.91 -7.55
CA ILE A 314 10.45 -9.30 -6.91
C ILE A 314 11.76 -9.96 -7.39
N LEU A 315 11.75 -11.28 -7.60
CA LEU A 315 12.96 -12.07 -7.88
C LEU A 315 12.89 -12.85 -9.20
N SER A 316 11.80 -12.72 -9.95
CA SER A 316 11.56 -13.53 -11.13
C SER A 316 10.80 -12.77 -12.21
N THR A 317 10.71 -13.37 -13.40
CA THR A 317 9.97 -12.78 -14.50
C THR A 317 8.48 -13.03 -14.34
N CYS A 318 7.66 -12.14 -14.91
CA CYS A 318 6.21 -12.28 -14.91
C CYS A 318 5.73 -13.65 -15.38
N TRP A 319 6.27 -14.15 -16.50
CA TRP A 319 5.92 -15.48 -17.03
C TRP A 319 6.19 -16.63 -16.06
N LEU A 320 7.35 -16.62 -15.38
CA LEU A 320 7.67 -17.64 -14.37
C LEU A 320 6.71 -17.55 -13.19
N CYS A 321 6.32 -16.35 -12.78
CA CYS A 321 5.39 -16.13 -11.68
C CYS A 321 3.96 -16.52 -12.03
N GLN A 322 3.47 -16.19 -13.23
CA GLN A 322 2.18 -16.65 -13.74
C GLN A 322 2.10 -18.17 -13.79
N ARG A 323 3.23 -18.86 -13.98
CA ARG A 323 3.29 -20.33 -13.94
C ARG A 323 3.38 -20.90 -12.52
N LYS A 324 4.11 -20.23 -11.63
CA LYS A 324 4.30 -20.65 -10.23
C LYS A 324 3.06 -20.43 -9.38
N CYS A 325 2.29 -19.37 -9.66
CA CYS A 325 1.19 -18.92 -8.83
C CYS A 325 -0.19 -19.48 -9.23
N ARG A 326 -0.24 -20.39 -10.21
CA ARG A 326 -1.43 -21.17 -10.58
C ARG A 326 -1.84 -22.08 -9.44
#